data_AF-A0A8J7I1N7-F1
#
_entry.id   AF-A0A8J7I1N7-F1
#
_cell.length_a   1.000
_cell.length_b   1.000
_cell.length_c   1.000
_cell.angle_alpha   90.00
_cell.angle_beta   90.00
_cell.angle_gamma   90.00
#
_symmetry.space_group_name_H-M   'P 1'
#
loop_
_entity.id
_entity.type
_entity.pdbx_description
1 polymer ?
#
loop_
_entity_poly.entity_id
_entity_poly.type
_entity_poly.pdbx_seq_one_letter_code
_entity_poly.pdbx_strand_id
1 'polypeptide(L)'
;MDEVSSKLLVIFQNVNEWLRFAEAKNAVLLAFAGAGMTATITLLATAQNLPNSLRVGLLLTTSLLCICAFLCSLSFLPKTNLERLLLVQTKQAKNSNIQLNNTDNFYYFGHLYKYNPTQLLDMLNKHYFEEKLSIRYKKEYKDIASQITINSEITFIKFQIFTYALYSLIASIIVIPCSIIISLVIYKTL
;
A
#
# COMPACT_ATOMS: atom_id res chain seq x y z
N MET A 1 7.75 26.18 -21.48
CA MET A 1 7.10 25.77 -20.22
C MET A 1 7.74 26.58 -19.10
N ASP A 2 6.96 27.15 -18.18
CA ASP A 2 7.56 27.92 -17.08
C ASP A 2 8.20 27.00 -16.01
N GLU A 3 9.09 27.56 -15.21
CA GLU A 3 9.86 26.83 -14.20
C GLU A 3 8.95 26.09 -13.20
N VAL A 4 7.84 26.74 -12.80
CA VAL A 4 6.84 26.20 -11.89
C VAL A 4 6.16 24.96 -12.46
N SER A 5 5.66 25.04 -13.70
CA SER A 5 5.04 23.89 -14.35
C SER A 5 6.03 22.74 -14.49
N SER A 6 7.29 23.05 -14.80
CA SER A 6 8.36 22.04 -14.90
C SER A 6 8.58 21.34 -13.56
N LYS A 7 8.65 22.09 -12.47
CA LYS A 7 8.78 21.55 -11.12
C LYS A 7 7.59 20.66 -10.73
N LEU A 8 6.37 21.14 -10.96
CA LEU A 8 5.14 20.41 -10.64
C LEU A 8 5.04 19.12 -11.45
N LEU A 9 5.37 19.15 -12.74
CA LEU A 9 5.35 17.95 -13.58
C LEU A 9 6.39 16.91 -13.16
N VAL A 10 7.59 17.33 -12.70
CA VAL A 10 8.58 16.41 -12.13
C VAL A 10 8.05 15.74 -10.86
N ILE A 11 7.45 16.51 -9.95
CA ILE A 11 6.85 15.96 -8.72
C ILE A 11 5.72 14.99 -9.07
N PHE A 12 4.86 15.37 -10.01
CA PHE A 12 3.77 14.54 -10.49
C PHE A 12 4.26 13.22 -11.10
N GLN A 13 5.30 13.25 -11.93
CA GLN A 13 5.94 12.06 -12.48
C GLN A 13 6.47 11.15 -11.37
N ASN A 14 7.18 11.71 -10.38
CA ASN A 14 7.69 10.93 -9.25
C ASN A 14 6.57 10.23 -8.48
N VAL A 15 5.49 10.95 -8.16
CA VAL A 15 4.33 10.37 -7.46
C VAL A 15 3.68 9.27 -8.29
N ASN A 16 3.56 9.44 -9.61
CA ASN A 16 3.03 8.40 -10.48
C ASN A 16 3.92 7.16 -10.53
N GLU A 17 5.24 7.31 -10.51
CA GLU A 17 6.16 6.16 -10.42
C GLU A 17 6.00 5.42 -9.09
N TRP A 18 5.87 6.13 -7.97
CA TRP A 18 5.57 5.51 -6.68
C TRP A 18 4.23 4.77 -6.68
N LEU A 19 3.20 5.34 -7.31
CA LEU A 19 1.90 4.70 -7.47
C LEU A 19 2.00 3.40 -8.27
N ARG A 20 2.66 3.45 -9.44
CA ARG A 20 2.89 2.26 -10.28
C ARG A 20 3.65 1.18 -9.54
N PHE A 21 4.65 1.57 -8.75
CA PHE A 21 5.41 0.62 -7.92
C PHE A 21 4.56 -0.02 -6.82
N ALA A 22 3.67 0.74 -6.17
CA ALA A 22 2.73 0.20 -5.21
C ALA A 22 1.77 -0.82 -5.84
N GLU A 23 1.29 -0.55 -7.05
CA GLU A 23 0.42 -1.47 -7.80
C GLU A 23 1.16 -2.74 -8.22
N ALA A 24 2.38 -2.60 -8.75
CA ALA A 24 3.23 -3.73 -9.12
C ALA A 24 3.50 -4.66 -7.91
N LYS A 25 3.80 -4.09 -6.74
CA LYS A 25 4.02 -4.86 -5.50
C LYS A 25 2.79 -5.67 -5.09
N ASN A 26 1.60 -5.05 -5.09
CA ASN A 26 0.36 -5.75 -4.77
C ASN A 26 0.03 -6.82 -5.83
N ALA A 27 0.33 -6.60 -7.10
CA ALA A 27 0.11 -7.58 -8.17
C ALA A 27 0.98 -8.82 -7.97
N VAL A 28 2.27 -8.62 -7.68
CA VAL A 28 3.21 -9.71 -7.40
C VAL A 28 2.77 -10.49 -6.16
N LEU A 29 2.35 -9.80 -5.10
CA LEU A 29 1.91 -10.43 -3.86
C LEU A 29 0.62 -11.26 -4.07
N LEU A 30 -0.31 -10.75 -4.89
CA LEU A 30 -1.52 -11.48 -5.27
C LEU A 30 -1.19 -12.75 -6.07
N ALA A 31 -0.29 -12.65 -7.05
CA ALA A 31 0.15 -13.80 -7.84
C ALA A 31 0.82 -14.87 -6.96
N PHE A 32 1.68 -14.44 -6.03
CA PHE A 32 2.33 -15.34 -5.08
C PHE A 32 1.31 -16.01 -4.15
N ALA A 33 0.34 -15.26 -3.64
CA ALA A 33 -0.74 -15.82 -2.83
C ALA A 33 -1.58 -16.84 -3.61
N GLY A 34 -1.90 -16.55 -4.88
CA GLY A 34 -2.61 -17.47 -5.77
C GLY A 34 -1.86 -18.79 -6.00
N ALA A 35 -0.56 -18.70 -6.28
CA ALA A 35 0.30 -19.87 -6.45
C ALA A 35 0.39 -20.69 -5.15
N GLY A 36 0.59 -20.02 -4.01
CA GLY A 36 0.62 -20.66 -2.70
C GLY A 36 -0.69 -21.38 -2.36
N MET A 37 -1.85 -20.73 -2.60
CA MET A 37 -3.17 -21.35 -2.38
C MET A 37 -3.35 -22.59 -3.24
N THR A 38 -2.94 -22.52 -4.51
CA THR A 38 -3.02 -23.67 -5.42
C THR A 38 -2.18 -24.83 -4.87
N ALA A 39 -0.93 -24.55 -4.48
CA ALA A 39 -0.04 -25.57 -3.93
C ALA A 39 -0.60 -26.20 -2.63
N THR A 40 -1.10 -25.40 -1.70
CA THR A 40 -1.64 -25.92 -0.42
C THR A 40 -2.93 -26.71 -0.62
N ILE A 41 -3.83 -26.26 -1.50
CA ILE A 41 -5.06 -26.99 -1.84
C ILE A 41 -4.74 -28.29 -2.54
N THR A 42 -3.84 -28.29 -3.53
CA THR A 42 -3.42 -29.51 -4.23
C THR A 42 -2.79 -30.52 -3.26
N LEU A 43 -1.92 -30.06 -2.35
CA LEU A 43 -1.32 -30.95 -1.36
C LEU A 43 -2.39 -31.54 -0.42
N LEU A 44 -3.34 -30.73 0.04
CA LEU A 44 -4.43 -31.18 0.91
C LEU A 44 -5.37 -32.17 0.21
N ALA A 45 -5.57 -32.04 -1.10
CA ALA A 45 -6.44 -32.90 -1.89
C ALA A 45 -5.78 -34.22 -2.31
N THR A 46 -4.45 -34.24 -2.51
CA THR A 46 -3.75 -35.39 -3.10
C THR A 46 -3.00 -36.24 -2.08
N ALA A 47 -2.52 -35.65 -0.99
CA ALA A 47 -1.64 -36.37 -0.08
C ALA A 47 -2.42 -37.27 0.88
N GLN A 48 -2.06 -38.55 0.89
CA GLN A 48 -2.61 -39.57 1.76
C GLN A 48 -1.77 -39.64 3.05
N ASN A 49 -2.43 -39.90 4.20
CA ASN A 49 -1.78 -40.05 5.51
C ASN A 49 -1.02 -38.82 6.03
N LEU A 50 -1.58 -37.61 5.88
CA LEU A 50 -0.99 -36.43 6.53
C LEU A 50 -1.12 -36.49 8.05
N PRO A 51 -0.06 -36.16 8.81
CA PRO A 51 -0.20 -35.95 10.23
C PRO A 51 -1.16 -34.80 10.50
N ASN A 52 -1.97 -34.93 11.56
CA ASN A 52 -3.06 -33.99 11.83
C ASN A 52 -2.55 -32.54 12.02
N SER A 53 -1.37 -32.37 12.62
CA SER A 53 -0.71 -31.06 12.78
C SER A 53 -0.39 -30.39 11.45
N LEU A 54 0.10 -31.15 10.45
CA LEU A 54 0.38 -30.62 9.12
C LEU A 54 -0.90 -30.30 8.36
N ARG A 55 -1.95 -31.13 8.51
CA ARG A 55 -3.27 -30.86 7.90
C ARG A 55 -3.86 -29.55 8.41
N VAL A 56 -3.82 -29.32 9.72
CA VAL A 56 -4.25 -28.06 10.34
C VAL A 56 -3.38 -26.89 9.86
N GLY A 57 -2.06 -27.09 9.79
CA GLY A 57 -1.12 -26.10 9.26
C GLY A 57 -1.43 -25.66 7.82
N LEU A 58 -1.73 -26.60 6.93
CA LEU A 58 -2.07 -26.32 5.54
C LEU A 58 -3.41 -25.57 5.40
N LEU A 59 -4.42 -25.94 6.21
CA LEU A 59 -5.68 -25.21 6.24
C LEU A 59 -5.47 -23.76 6.69
N LEU A 60 -4.74 -23.55 7.79
CA LEU A 60 -4.46 -22.23 8.34
C LEU A 60 -3.62 -21.39 7.38
N THR A 61 -2.62 -21.98 6.73
CA THR A 61 -1.83 -21.35 5.65
C THR A 61 -2.74 -20.91 4.51
N THR A 62 -3.63 -21.78 4.03
CA THR A 62 -4.56 -21.46 2.94
C THR A 62 -5.48 -20.29 3.32
N SER A 63 -6.02 -20.28 4.55
CA SER A 63 -6.84 -19.17 5.04
C SER A 63 -6.09 -17.84 5.07
N LEU A 64 -4.83 -17.83 5.55
CA LEU A 64 -3.99 -16.63 5.55
C LEU A 64 -3.64 -16.14 4.14
N LEU A 65 -3.44 -17.07 3.19
CA LEU A 65 -3.23 -16.72 1.79
C LEU A 65 -4.50 -16.14 1.14
N CYS A 66 -5.69 -16.64 1.49
CA CYS A 66 -6.95 -16.03 1.07
C CYS A 66 -7.09 -14.59 1.58
N ILE A 67 -6.74 -14.32 2.85
CA ILE A 67 -6.74 -12.97 3.42
C ILE A 67 -5.75 -12.07 2.67
N CYS A 68 -4.54 -12.57 2.41
CA CYS A 68 -3.53 -11.85 1.63
C CYS A 68 -4.05 -11.50 0.22
N ALA A 69 -4.62 -12.47 -0.49
CA ALA A 69 -5.17 -12.28 -1.83
C ALA A 69 -6.35 -11.28 -1.83
N PHE A 70 -7.21 -11.35 -0.81
CA PHE A 70 -8.32 -10.41 -0.64
C PHE A 70 -7.81 -8.97 -0.43
N LEU A 71 -6.84 -8.76 0.46
CA LEU A 71 -6.23 -7.45 0.69
C LEU A 71 -5.57 -6.90 -0.58
N CYS A 72 -4.81 -7.72 -1.31
CA CYS A 72 -4.21 -7.30 -2.58
C CYS A 72 -5.27 -6.93 -3.62
N SER A 73 -6.37 -7.68 -3.68
CA SER A 73 -7.50 -7.40 -4.58
C SER A 73 -8.19 -6.07 -4.24
N LEU A 74 -8.36 -5.76 -2.94
CA LEU A 74 -8.86 -4.46 -2.51
C LEU A 74 -7.97 -3.31 -2.95
N SER A 75 -6.64 -3.51 -3.02
CA SER A 75 -5.69 -2.49 -3.50
C SER A 75 -5.87 -2.13 -4.98
N PHE A 76 -6.59 -2.93 -5.77
CA PHE A 76 -6.90 -2.64 -7.18
C PHE A 76 -8.24 -1.94 -7.38
N LEU A 77 -9.05 -1.77 -6.33
CA LEU A 77 -10.33 -1.08 -6.46
C LEU A 77 -10.14 0.39 -6.85
N PRO A 78 -11.02 0.91 -7.74
CA PRO A 78 -10.98 2.31 -8.13
C PRO A 78 -11.29 3.22 -6.94
N LYS A 79 -10.70 4.43 -6.99
CA LYS A 79 -10.71 5.44 -5.92
C LYS A 79 -12.09 5.66 -5.29
N THR A 80 -13.15 5.79 -6.11
CA THR A 80 -14.51 6.10 -5.65
C THR A 80 -15.05 5.13 -4.59
N ASN A 81 -14.64 3.85 -4.68
CA ASN A 81 -15.06 2.82 -3.74
C ASN A 81 -14.09 2.69 -2.57
N LEU A 82 -12.79 2.88 -2.83
CA LEU A 82 -11.74 2.75 -1.82
C LEU A 82 -11.82 3.86 -0.76
N GLU A 83 -12.19 5.09 -1.15
CA GLU A 83 -12.43 6.18 -0.19
C GLU A 83 -13.58 5.84 0.78
N ARG A 84 -14.71 5.35 0.29
CA ARG A 84 -15.82 5.02 1.19
C ARG A 84 -15.48 3.90 2.17
N LEU A 85 -14.66 2.93 1.74
CA LEU A 85 -14.30 1.75 2.53
C LEU A 85 -13.17 2.00 3.52
N LEU A 86 -12.16 2.81 3.17
CA LEU A 86 -10.95 3.00 3.99
C LEU A 86 -10.80 4.40 4.59
N LEU A 87 -11.42 5.45 4.02
CA LEU A 87 -11.21 6.85 4.43
C LEU A 87 -12.07 7.35 5.61
N VAL A 88 -12.90 6.51 6.24
CA VAL A 88 -13.47 6.86 7.56
C VAL A 88 -12.34 7.07 8.58
N GLN A 89 -11.22 6.35 8.44
CA GLN A 89 -10.06 6.51 9.34
C GLN A 89 -9.11 7.65 8.91
N THR A 90 -8.86 7.85 7.61
CA THR A 90 -7.90 8.87 7.14
C THR A 90 -8.45 10.30 7.15
N LYS A 91 -9.77 10.51 7.04
CA LYS A 91 -10.35 11.86 7.27
C LYS A 91 -10.20 12.31 8.73
N GLN A 92 -10.21 11.38 9.68
CA GLN A 92 -9.93 11.66 11.09
C GLN A 92 -8.46 12.08 11.30
N ALA A 93 -7.53 11.49 10.53
CA ALA A 93 -6.12 11.90 10.52
C ALA A 93 -5.93 13.32 9.95
N LYS A 94 -6.66 13.71 8.90
CA LYS A 94 -6.57 15.08 8.32
C LYS A 94 -7.03 16.19 9.28
N ASN A 95 -7.90 15.85 10.25
CA ASN A 95 -8.41 16.77 11.28
C ASN A 95 -7.63 16.75 12.60
N SER A 96 -6.69 15.82 12.80
CA SER A 96 -5.91 15.70 14.02
C SER A 96 -4.46 16.15 13.77
N ASN A 97 -4.16 17.42 14.01
CA ASN A 97 -2.80 17.93 14.22
C ASN A 97 -1.71 17.37 13.28
N ILE A 98 -1.98 17.22 11.97
CA ILE A 98 -0.90 16.93 11.01
C ILE A 98 -0.04 18.20 10.96
N GLN A 99 1.05 18.22 11.72
CA GLN A 99 2.05 19.28 11.66
C GLN A 99 2.64 19.29 10.26
N LEU A 100 2.25 20.28 9.47
CA LEU A 100 2.95 20.68 8.26
C LEU A 100 4.35 21.14 8.72
N ASN A 101 5.38 20.40 8.34
CA ASN A 101 6.72 20.68 8.81
C ASN A 101 7.50 21.37 7.70
N ASN A 102 8.32 22.37 8.05
CA ASN A 102 9.20 23.05 7.09
C ASN A 102 10.29 22.12 6.52
N THR A 103 10.41 20.89 7.04
CA THR A 103 11.35 19.84 6.58
C THR A 103 10.69 18.80 5.66
N ASP A 104 9.42 18.98 5.29
CA ASP A 104 8.71 18.03 4.44
C ASP A 104 9.35 17.98 3.03
N ASN A 105 9.77 16.80 2.62
CA ASN A 105 10.32 16.54 1.28
C ASN A 105 9.21 16.44 0.21
N PHE A 106 9.12 17.44 -0.68
CA PHE A 106 8.13 17.50 -1.76
C PHE A 106 8.34 16.51 -2.91
N TYR A 107 9.43 15.75 -2.93
CA TYR A 107 9.61 14.65 -3.89
C TYR A 107 9.16 13.30 -3.33
N TYR A 108 8.75 13.25 -2.06
CA TYR A 108 8.29 12.04 -1.41
C TYR A 108 6.76 12.06 -1.21
N PHE A 109 6.06 11.09 -1.80
CA PHE A 109 4.61 10.98 -1.74
C PHE A 109 4.06 10.94 -0.29
N GLY A 110 4.83 10.34 0.64
CA GLY A 110 4.45 10.21 2.04
C GLY A 110 4.45 11.54 2.81
N HIS A 111 4.99 12.63 2.27
CA HIS A 111 4.75 13.97 2.81
C HIS A 111 3.65 14.70 2.05
N LEU A 112 3.59 14.50 0.73
CA LEU A 112 2.63 15.18 -0.15
C LEU A 112 1.16 14.85 0.14
N TYR A 113 0.83 13.64 0.61
CA TYR A 113 -0.55 13.23 0.88
C TYR A 113 -1.25 14.08 1.97
N LYS A 114 -0.46 14.76 2.81
CA LYS A 114 -0.95 15.61 3.91
C LYS A 114 -1.55 16.93 3.43
N TYR A 115 -1.13 17.41 2.26
CA TYR A 115 -1.44 18.75 1.77
C TYR A 115 -2.77 18.81 1.02
N ASN A 116 -3.44 19.96 1.10
CA ASN A 116 -4.42 20.36 0.09
C ASN A 116 -3.70 20.99 -1.12
N PRO A 117 -4.34 21.04 -2.32
CA PRO A 117 -3.67 21.54 -3.53
C PRO A 117 -3.16 22.97 -3.39
N THR A 118 -3.89 23.85 -2.71
CA THR A 118 -3.45 25.23 -2.43
C THR A 118 -2.29 25.28 -1.45
N GLN A 119 -2.37 24.53 -0.34
CA GLN A 119 -1.30 24.45 0.66
C GLN A 119 0.00 23.89 0.05
N LEU A 120 -0.10 22.93 -0.86
CA LEU A 120 1.05 22.41 -1.59
C LEU A 120 1.73 23.51 -2.41
N LEU A 121 0.95 24.31 -3.15
CA LEU A 121 1.48 25.42 -3.94
C LEU A 121 2.09 26.51 -3.06
N ASP A 122 1.46 26.85 -1.94
CA ASP A 122 1.97 27.83 -0.97
C ASP A 122 3.31 27.38 -0.39
N MET A 123 3.43 26.11 -0.02
CA MET A 123 4.66 25.58 0.53
C MET A 123 5.76 25.46 -0.52
N LEU A 124 5.42 25.08 -1.76
CA LEU A 124 6.38 25.10 -2.87
C LEU A 124 6.86 26.52 -3.17
N ASN A 125 5.97 27.51 -3.16
CA ASN A 125 6.33 28.91 -3.37
C ASN A 125 7.31 29.40 -2.31
N LYS A 126 7.03 29.09 -1.05
CA LYS A 126 7.88 29.45 0.09
C LYS A 126 9.26 28.78 0.03
N HIS A 127 9.32 27.48 -0.27
CA HIS A 127 10.55 26.69 -0.12
C HIS A 127 11.43 26.61 -1.37
N TYR A 128 10.87 26.77 -2.58
CA TYR A 128 11.63 26.64 -3.83
C TYR A 128 11.59 27.87 -4.73
N PHE A 129 10.65 28.77 -4.51
CA PHE A 129 10.49 29.96 -5.36
C PHE A 129 10.65 31.27 -4.58
N GLU A 130 11.08 31.24 -3.32
CA GLU A 130 11.35 32.43 -2.49
C GLU A 130 10.18 33.44 -2.49
N GLU A 131 8.94 32.93 -2.45
CA GLU A 131 7.72 33.76 -2.49
C GLU A 131 7.55 34.61 -3.78
N LYS A 132 8.30 34.29 -4.85
CA LYS A 132 8.23 35.01 -6.14
C LYS A 132 6.94 34.75 -6.92
N LEU A 133 6.15 33.73 -6.56
CA LEU A 133 4.87 33.46 -7.21
C LEU A 133 3.75 34.31 -6.63
N SER A 134 2.86 34.78 -7.51
CA SER A 134 1.68 35.52 -7.10
C SER A 134 0.73 34.65 -6.27
N ILE A 135 0.06 35.28 -5.30
CA ILE A 135 -0.93 34.63 -4.40
C ILE A 135 -2.07 33.98 -5.20
N ARG A 136 -2.31 34.42 -6.44
CA ARG A 136 -3.31 33.85 -7.35
C ARG A 136 -2.64 32.91 -8.37
N TYR A 137 -2.44 31.66 -7.98
CA TYR A 137 -1.93 30.61 -8.87
C TYR A 137 -2.82 30.42 -10.11
N LYS A 138 -2.17 30.17 -11.26
CA LYS A 138 -2.83 29.75 -12.50
C LYS A 138 -3.66 28.48 -12.25
N LYS A 139 -4.77 28.34 -13.00
CA LYS A 139 -5.63 27.15 -12.90
C LYS A 139 -4.86 25.85 -13.16
N GLU A 140 -3.98 25.87 -14.17
CA GLU A 140 -3.10 24.75 -14.51
C GLU A 140 -2.29 24.24 -13.30
N TYR A 141 -1.68 25.14 -12.52
CA TYR A 141 -0.91 24.74 -11.33
C TYR A 141 -1.78 24.08 -10.28
N LYS A 142 -3.00 24.58 -10.10
CA LYS A 142 -3.98 24.00 -9.15
C LYS A 142 -4.43 22.61 -9.60
N ASP A 143 -4.64 22.43 -10.89
CA ASP A 143 -5.05 21.13 -11.45
C ASP A 143 -3.92 20.10 -11.29
N ILE A 144 -2.67 20.45 -11.59
CA ILE A 144 -1.52 19.56 -11.38
C ILE A 144 -1.30 19.28 -9.89
N ALA A 145 -1.36 20.29 -9.03
CA ALA A 145 -1.25 20.12 -7.57
C ALA A 145 -2.35 19.20 -7.02
N SER A 146 -3.56 19.30 -7.56
CA SER A 146 -4.67 18.41 -7.22
C SER A 146 -4.33 16.95 -7.56
N GLN A 147 -3.82 16.69 -8.77
CA GLN A 147 -3.39 15.36 -9.17
C GLN A 147 -2.24 14.82 -8.30
N ILE A 148 -1.27 15.67 -7.94
CA ILE A 148 -0.16 15.29 -7.03
C ILE A 148 -0.71 14.84 -5.67
N THR A 149 -1.56 15.65 -5.04
CA THR A 149 -2.11 15.34 -3.71
C THR A 149 -2.97 14.07 -3.73
N ILE A 150 -3.84 13.93 -4.73
CA ILE A 150 -4.70 12.75 -4.90
C ILE A 150 -3.86 11.50 -5.14
N ASN A 151 -2.90 11.53 -6.06
CA ASN A 151 -2.09 10.35 -6.36
C ASN A 151 -1.18 9.99 -5.19
N SER A 152 -0.72 10.97 -4.42
CA SER A 152 0.06 10.71 -3.20
C SER A 152 -0.77 10.02 -2.13
N GLU A 153 -2.04 10.42 -1.96
CA GLU A 153 -2.99 9.77 -1.06
C GLU A 153 -3.27 8.32 -1.47
N ILE A 154 -3.55 8.08 -2.75
CA ILE A 154 -3.78 6.73 -3.28
C ILE A 154 -2.53 5.86 -3.05
N THR A 155 -1.36 6.40 -3.36
CA THR A 155 -0.08 5.71 -3.20
C THR A 155 0.13 5.30 -1.74
N PHE A 156 -0.13 6.21 -0.80
CA PHE A 156 -0.03 5.94 0.63
C PHE A 156 -0.95 4.80 1.08
N ILE A 157 -2.23 4.85 0.69
CA ILE A 157 -3.21 3.81 1.04
C ILE A 157 -2.78 2.44 0.46
N LYS A 158 -2.37 2.38 -0.81
CA LYS A 158 -1.92 1.14 -1.45
C LYS A 158 -0.69 0.54 -0.77
N PHE A 159 0.24 1.36 -0.27
CA PHE A 159 1.37 0.88 0.53
C PHE A 159 0.97 0.36 1.91
N GLN A 160 -0.03 0.96 2.55
CA GLN A 160 -0.56 0.43 3.80
C GLN A 160 -1.23 -0.94 3.60
N ILE A 161 -2.10 -1.07 2.58
CA ILE A 161 -2.72 -2.36 2.23
C ILE A 161 -1.65 -3.40 1.91
N PHE A 162 -0.64 -3.04 1.11
CA PHE A 162 0.50 -3.91 0.82
C PHE A 162 1.19 -4.41 2.09
N THR A 163 1.40 -3.53 3.07
CA THR A 163 2.06 -3.88 4.33
C THR A 163 1.25 -4.92 5.12
N TYR A 164 -0.07 -4.75 5.23
CA TYR A 164 -0.94 -5.73 5.89
C TYR A 164 -0.98 -7.07 5.13
N ALA A 165 -1.07 -7.03 3.80
CA ALA A 165 -1.04 -8.22 2.97
C ALA A 165 0.30 -8.96 3.12
N LEU A 166 1.42 -8.23 3.18
CA LEU A 166 2.75 -8.80 3.37
C LEU A 166 2.88 -9.50 4.73
N TYR A 167 2.35 -8.91 5.80
CA TYR A 167 2.33 -9.58 7.11
C TYR A 167 1.51 -10.88 7.08
N SER A 168 0.36 -10.89 6.40
CA SER A 168 -0.45 -12.10 6.21
C SER A 168 0.34 -13.18 5.45
N LEU A 169 1.09 -12.78 4.41
CA LEU A 169 1.92 -13.71 3.66
C LEU A 169 3.05 -14.29 4.51
N ILE A 170 3.79 -13.44 5.23
CA ILE A 170 4.88 -13.87 6.11
C ILE A 170 4.35 -14.84 7.16
N ALA A 171 3.20 -14.53 7.77
CA ALA A 171 2.54 -15.45 8.70
C ALA A 171 2.22 -16.80 8.05
N SER A 172 1.68 -16.81 6.83
CA SER A 172 1.37 -18.07 6.12
C SER A 172 2.62 -18.93 5.86
N ILE A 173 3.76 -18.30 5.55
CA ILE A 173 5.01 -19.01 5.29
C ILE A 173 5.54 -19.65 6.58
N ILE A 174 5.38 -18.98 7.72
CA ILE A 174 5.86 -19.46 9.03
C ILE A 174 5.00 -20.59 9.59
N VAL A 175 3.71 -20.66 9.25
CA VAL A 175 2.80 -21.69 9.78
C VAL A 175 3.25 -23.11 9.41
N ILE A 176 3.67 -23.35 8.15
CA ILE A 176 4.09 -24.68 7.69
C ILE A 176 5.28 -25.25 8.48
N PRO A 177 6.44 -24.58 8.62
CA PRO A 177 7.56 -25.12 9.38
C PRO A 177 7.20 -25.35 10.85
N CYS A 178 6.39 -24.48 11.46
CA CYS A 178 5.88 -24.69 12.81
C CYS A 178 5.05 -25.99 12.90
N SER A 179 4.14 -26.23 11.95
CA SER A 179 3.34 -27.46 11.91
C SER A 179 4.19 -28.71 11.72
N ILE A 180 5.27 -28.64 10.93
CA ILE A 180 6.22 -29.75 10.76
C ILE A 180 6.95 -30.04 12.08
N ILE A 181 7.48 -29.01 12.76
CA ILE A 181 8.17 -29.19 14.05
C ILE A 181 7.23 -29.81 15.08
N ILE A 182 5.98 -29.32 15.18
CA ILE A 182 4.98 -29.88 16.07
C ILE A 182 4.71 -31.36 15.73
N SER A 183 4.60 -31.68 14.43
CA SER A 183 4.46 -33.07 13.99
C SER A 183 5.62 -33.95 14.43
N LEU A 184 6.86 -33.47 14.28
CA LEU A 184 8.07 -34.22 14.65
C LEU A 184 8.17 -34.42 16.16
N VAL A 185 7.83 -33.41 16.96
CA VAL A 185 7.82 -33.52 18.42
C VAL A 185 6.78 -34.55 18.87
N ILE A 186 5.55 -34.47 18.36
CA ILE A 186 4.48 -35.42 18.69
C ILE A 186 4.88 -36.85 18.31
N TYR A 187 5.44 -37.03 17.11
CA TYR A 187 5.86 -38.36 16.62
C TYR A 187 7.05 -38.93 17.39
N LYS A 188 7.92 -38.08 17.97
CA LYS A 188 9.05 -38.52 18.81
C LYS A 188 8.62 -38.87 20.25
N THR A 189 7.48 -38.37 20.70
CA THR A 189 6.93 -38.61 22.05
C THR A 189 5.96 -39.80 22.14
N LEU A 190 5.55 -40.38 21.00
CA LEU A 190 4.75 -41.60 20.89
C LEU A 190 5.64 -42.80 20.58
#